data_AF-A0A520BKN3-F1
#
_entry.id   AF-A0A520BKN3-F1
#
_cell.length_a   1.000
_cell.length_b   1.000
_cell.length_c   1.000
_cell.angle_alpha   90.00
_cell.angle_beta   90.00
_cell.angle_gamma   90.00
#
_symmetry.space_group_name_H-M   'P 1'
#
loop_
_entity.id
_entity.type
_entity.pdbx_description
1 polymer ?
#
loop_
_entity_poly.entity_id
_entity_poly.type
_entity_poly.pdbx_seq_one_letter_code
_entity_poly.pdbx_strand_id
1 'polypeptide(L)'
;MRMQTCAPPRPGPPALPAMKRVPLACFTALAAATSSLVLAQPQQAPAASRIDEVLVYPGGAQVMRLATVAAGARELLLNCLTARFDPDSLQIDAPAGVNLGPVQIETLPRERVPECATSPVDEQLRKLEGQRDVLAAEAGALDTSHGYLKALGSGEARSTPANGIAATADSIRKTAQD
;
A
#
# COMPACT_ATOMS: atom_id res chain seq x y z
N MET A 1 30.38 -8.89 34.05
CA MET A 1 29.59 -9.80 33.20
C MET A 1 29.49 -9.18 31.81
N ARG A 2 30.38 -9.57 30.89
CA ARG A 2 30.32 -9.22 29.47
C ARG A 2 30.01 -10.53 28.73
N MET A 3 28.82 -10.62 28.14
CA MET A 3 28.54 -11.68 27.17
C MET A 3 28.46 -11.04 25.80
N GLN A 4 29.56 -11.24 25.09
CA GLN A 4 29.73 -10.99 23.68
C GLN A 4 29.31 -12.28 22.98
N THR A 5 28.20 -12.27 22.24
CA THR A 5 27.80 -13.40 21.41
C THR A 5 27.74 -12.98 19.95
N CYS A 6 28.46 -13.75 19.14
CA CYS A 6 28.62 -13.67 17.70
C CYS A 6 27.27 -13.57 16.96
N ALA A 7 27.16 -12.62 16.05
CA ALA A 7 26.21 -12.69 14.95
C ALA A 7 26.80 -13.59 13.83
N PRO A 8 26.05 -14.57 13.30
CA PRO A 8 26.51 -15.49 12.26
C PRO A 8 26.63 -14.84 10.86
N PRO A 9 27.41 -15.45 9.94
CA PRO A 9 27.74 -14.88 8.63
C PRO A 9 26.54 -14.77 7.69
N ARG A 10 26.55 -13.72 6.85
CA ARG A 10 25.53 -13.44 5.82
C ARG A 10 25.51 -14.55 4.76
N PRO A 11 24.34 -15.06 4.36
CA PRO A 11 24.23 -15.96 3.22
C PRO A 11 24.44 -15.18 1.91
N GLY A 12 25.36 -15.67 1.07
CA GLY A 12 25.56 -15.18 -0.30
C GLY A 12 24.42 -15.61 -1.23
N PRO A 13 24.23 -14.92 -2.37
CA PRO A 13 23.16 -15.23 -3.31
C PRO A 13 23.40 -16.58 -4.00
N PRO A 14 22.39 -17.46 -4.13
CA PRO A 14 22.51 -18.65 -4.95
C PRO A 14 22.55 -18.27 -6.44
N ALA A 15 23.53 -18.86 -7.14
CA ALA A 15 23.76 -18.76 -8.56
C ALA A 15 22.59 -19.36 -9.37
N LEU A 16 22.22 -18.66 -10.45
CA LEU A 16 21.24 -19.10 -11.44
C LEU A 16 21.76 -20.33 -12.22
N PRO A 17 21.02 -21.44 -12.30
CA PRO A 17 21.37 -22.52 -13.22
C PRO A 17 20.87 -22.24 -14.64
N ALA A 18 21.85 -22.07 -15.52
CA ALA A 18 21.99 -22.68 -16.84
C ALA A 18 20.71 -23.03 -17.64
N MET A 19 20.43 -22.12 -18.56
CA MET A 19 19.61 -22.24 -19.76
C MET A 19 19.94 -23.53 -20.55
N LYS A 20 19.01 -24.50 -20.56
CA LYS A 20 19.13 -25.72 -21.38
C LYS A 20 18.81 -25.38 -22.84
N ARG A 21 19.81 -25.59 -23.70
CA ARG A 21 19.70 -25.57 -25.16
C ARG A 21 18.84 -26.75 -25.61
N VAL A 22 17.70 -26.47 -26.24
CA VAL A 22 16.92 -27.45 -26.98
C VAL A 22 17.14 -27.18 -28.47
N PRO A 23 17.74 -28.11 -29.23
CA PRO A 23 17.73 -28.05 -30.67
C PRO A 23 16.51 -28.83 -31.17
N LEU A 24 15.59 -28.16 -31.85
CA LEU A 24 14.65 -28.87 -32.72
C LEU A 24 14.56 -28.13 -34.05
N ALA A 25 14.92 -28.90 -35.07
CA ALA A 25 15.18 -28.50 -36.43
C ALA A 25 13.92 -28.09 -37.19
N CYS A 26 14.17 -27.37 -38.28
CA CYS A 26 13.40 -27.35 -39.52
C CYS A 26 11.90 -27.07 -39.43
N PHE A 27 11.51 -25.82 -39.67
CA PHE A 27 10.47 -25.51 -40.65
C PHE A 27 10.78 -24.18 -41.33
N THR A 28 11.43 -24.27 -42.49
CA THR A 28 11.54 -23.20 -43.48
C THR A 28 10.24 -23.11 -44.26
N ALA A 29 9.56 -21.97 -44.24
CA ALA A 29 8.86 -21.41 -45.41
C ALA A 29 8.14 -20.07 -45.10
N LEU A 30 8.55 -19.06 -45.87
CA LEU A 30 7.71 -18.07 -46.57
C LEU A 30 6.98 -16.94 -45.79
N ALA A 31 7.52 -15.73 -46.03
CA ALA A 31 6.83 -14.52 -46.48
C ALA A 31 5.65 -13.95 -45.66
N ALA A 32 5.87 -12.77 -45.06
CA ALA A 32 5.43 -11.50 -45.64
C ALA A 32 5.77 -10.34 -44.68
N ALA A 33 6.32 -9.27 -45.26
CA ALA A 33 6.62 -8.02 -44.59
C ALA A 33 5.33 -7.23 -44.33
N THR A 34 5.04 -6.96 -43.06
CA THR A 34 4.23 -5.80 -42.64
C THR A 34 4.87 -5.21 -41.39
N SER A 35 5.81 -4.29 -41.62
CA SER A 35 6.41 -3.47 -40.57
C SER A 35 5.38 -2.46 -40.07
N SER A 36 4.60 -2.84 -39.06
CA SER A 36 3.84 -1.87 -38.28
C SER A 36 4.82 -1.12 -37.38
N LEU A 37 5.12 0.15 -37.73
CA LEU A 37 5.78 1.08 -36.83
C LEU A 37 4.86 1.31 -35.62
N VAL A 38 5.08 0.54 -34.55
CA VAL A 38 4.66 0.94 -33.21
C VAL A 38 5.58 2.08 -32.79
N LEU A 39 5.00 3.27 -32.67
CA LEU A 39 5.60 4.36 -31.91
C LEU A 39 5.66 3.89 -30.44
N ALA A 40 6.79 3.33 -30.05
CA ALA A 40 7.10 3.05 -28.66
C ALA A 40 7.13 4.39 -27.93
N GLN A 41 6.05 4.73 -27.22
CA GLN A 41 6.09 5.79 -26.23
C GLN A 41 7.14 5.36 -25.19
N PRO A 42 8.13 6.20 -24.86
CA PRO A 42 9.05 5.88 -23.79
C PRO A 42 8.21 5.75 -22.52
N GLN A 43 8.06 4.53 -22.03
CA GLN A 43 7.65 4.33 -20.64
C GLN A 43 8.78 4.90 -19.80
N GLN A 44 8.57 6.11 -19.27
CA GLN A 44 9.47 6.70 -18.30
C GLN A 44 9.56 5.71 -17.13
N ALA A 45 10.69 5.02 -17.03
CA ALA A 45 10.95 4.17 -15.89
C ALA A 45 10.96 5.04 -14.63
N PRO A 46 10.31 4.62 -13.53
CA PRO A 46 10.35 5.36 -12.29
C PRO A 46 11.81 5.60 -11.92
N ALA A 47 12.17 6.87 -11.74
CA ALA A 47 13.55 7.22 -11.47
C ALA A 47 13.92 6.68 -10.09
N ALA A 48 15.04 5.99 -10.03
CA ALA A 48 15.46 5.26 -8.86
C ALA A 48 16.05 6.23 -7.81
N SER A 49 15.18 6.96 -7.10
CA SER A 49 15.58 7.86 -6.01
C SER A 49 16.19 7.06 -4.86
N ARG A 50 17.40 7.44 -4.45
CA ARG A 50 18.18 6.78 -3.39
C ARG A 50 18.17 7.63 -2.12
N ILE A 51 18.14 6.97 -0.97
CA ILE A 51 18.30 7.62 0.33
C ILE A 51 19.79 7.91 0.51
N ASP A 52 20.13 9.18 0.70
CA ASP A 52 21.51 9.64 0.87
C ASP A 52 21.84 9.84 2.35
N GLU A 53 20.97 10.58 3.06
CA GLU A 53 21.14 10.89 4.47
C GLU A 53 19.84 10.67 5.26
N VAL A 54 19.98 10.17 6.49
CA VAL A 54 18.87 10.04 7.44
C VAL A 54 19.30 10.63 8.77
N LEU A 55 18.62 11.70 9.18
CA LEU A 55 18.86 12.39 10.45
C LEU A 55 17.68 12.15 11.39
N VAL A 56 17.93 11.43 12.48
CA VAL A 56 16.88 10.95 13.40
C VAL A 56 16.88 11.75 14.69
N TYR A 57 15.68 12.15 15.13
CA TYR A 57 15.43 12.85 16.39
C TYR A 57 14.30 12.15 17.18
N PRO A 58 14.18 12.39 18.49
CA PRO A 58 13.01 11.94 19.25
C PRO A 58 11.73 12.55 18.65
N GLY A 59 10.86 11.70 18.09
CA GLY A 59 9.60 12.12 17.49
C GLY A 59 9.62 12.28 15.96
N GLY A 60 10.74 12.07 15.27
CA GLY A 60 10.77 12.10 13.80
C GLY A 60 12.13 11.86 13.19
N ALA A 61 12.15 11.69 11.86
CA ALA A 61 13.38 11.60 11.09
C ALA A 61 13.26 12.47 9.85
N GLN A 62 14.34 13.17 9.51
CA GLN A 62 14.51 13.81 8.22
C GLN A 62 15.24 12.85 7.29
N VAL A 63 14.70 12.64 6.09
CA VAL A 63 15.25 11.72 5.10
C VAL A 63 15.55 12.51 3.84
N MET A 64 16.83 12.62 3.50
CA MET A 64 17.28 13.29 2.29
C MET A 64 17.43 12.23 1.18
N ARG A 65 16.82 12.50 0.03
CA ARG A 65 16.84 11.58 -1.13
C ARG A 65 17.38 12.31 -2.36
N LEU A 66 18.31 11.66 -3.06
CA LEU A 66 18.84 12.15 -4.33
C LEU A 66 18.30 11.30 -5.49
N ALA A 67 17.99 11.97 -6.60
CA ALA A 67 17.66 11.36 -7.87
C ALA A 67 18.40 12.12 -8.98
N THR A 68 19.13 11.39 -9.82
CA THR A 68 19.83 11.99 -10.96
C THR A 68 18.91 11.99 -12.17
N VAL A 69 18.93 13.10 -12.91
CA VAL A 69 18.12 13.28 -14.12
C VAL A 69 19.06 13.28 -15.33
N ALA A 70 18.75 12.45 -16.33
CA ALA A 70 19.50 12.44 -17.57
C ALA A 70 19.24 13.72 -18.39
N ALA A 71 20.25 14.22 -19.08
CA ALA A 71 20.10 15.37 -19.96
C ALA A 71 19.04 15.10 -21.04
N GLY A 72 18.13 16.05 -21.25
CA GLY A 72 17.02 15.92 -22.21
C GLY A 72 15.76 15.23 -21.66
N ALA A 73 15.76 14.76 -20.40
CA ALA A 73 14.53 14.28 -19.77
C ALA A 73 13.57 15.45 -19.49
N ARG A 74 12.28 15.23 -19.79
CA ARG A 74 11.21 16.24 -19.65
C ARG A 74 10.36 16.06 -18.40
N GLU A 75 10.40 14.88 -17.82
CA GLU A 75 9.55 14.48 -16.70
C GLU A 75 10.32 13.51 -15.80
N LEU A 76 10.13 13.68 -14.49
CA LEU A 76 10.72 12.85 -13.46
C LEU A 76 9.63 12.45 -12.47
N LEU A 77 9.35 11.16 -12.38
CA LEU A 77 8.42 10.61 -11.40
C LEU A 77 9.19 10.06 -10.21
N LEU A 78 8.98 10.69 -9.04
CA LEU A 78 9.51 10.24 -7.76
C LEU A 78 8.44 9.40 -7.05
N ASN A 79 8.65 8.09 -7.02
CA ASN A 79 7.68 7.17 -6.47
C ASN A 79 7.87 6.93 -4.96
N CYS A 80 6.76 6.52 -4.34
CA CYS A 80 6.68 6.05 -2.96
C CYS A 80 7.33 7.02 -1.95
N LEU A 81 7.09 8.32 -2.14
CA LEU A 81 7.41 9.35 -1.15
C LEU A 81 6.54 9.17 0.10
N THR A 82 6.97 9.78 1.20
CA THR A 82 6.20 9.76 2.45
C THR A 82 4.91 10.55 2.27
N ALA A 83 3.87 10.21 3.04
CA ALA A 83 2.56 10.87 2.98
C ALA A 83 2.58 12.37 3.36
N ARG A 84 3.73 12.88 3.83
CA ARG A 84 3.95 14.27 4.25
C ARG A 84 5.02 14.96 3.41
N PHE A 85 5.19 14.55 2.16
CA PHE A 85 6.07 15.26 1.24
C PHE A 85 5.50 16.65 0.91
N ASP A 86 6.34 17.66 1.04
CA ASP A 86 6.01 19.05 0.75
C ASP A 86 6.78 19.50 -0.50
N PRO A 87 6.13 20.03 -1.56
CA PRO A 87 6.81 20.39 -2.79
C PRO A 87 7.89 21.46 -2.61
N ASP A 88 7.75 22.34 -1.62
CA ASP A 88 8.75 23.38 -1.31
C ASP A 88 10.04 22.80 -0.71
N SER A 89 10.02 21.54 -0.26
CA SER A 89 11.21 20.83 0.20
C SER A 89 12.07 20.25 -0.94
N LEU A 90 11.58 20.26 -2.19
CA LEU A 90 12.32 19.77 -3.34
C LEU A 90 13.39 20.78 -3.78
N GLN A 91 14.65 20.38 -3.64
CA GLN A 91 15.79 21.14 -4.19
C GLN A 91 16.20 20.55 -5.54
N ILE A 92 16.45 21.43 -6.52
CA ILE A 92 16.85 21.06 -7.88
C ILE A 92 18.16 21.78 -8.18
N ASP A 93 19.23 21.00 -8.30
CA ASP A 93 20.55 21.49 -8.68
C ASP A 93 20.86 21.10 -10.13
N ALA A 94 21.20 22.09 -10.95
CA ALA A 94 21.68 21.90 -12.31
C ALA A 94 23.17 22.21 -12.41
N PRO A 95 24.00 21.32 -13.01
CA PRO A 95 25.41 21.59 -13.22
C PRO A 95 25.62 22.71 -14.25
N ALA A 96 26.78 23.36 -14.18
CA ALA A 96 27.13 24.48 -15.07
C ALA A 96 26.96 24.10 -16.56
N GLY A 97 26.27 24.95 -17.32
CA GLY A 97 25.97 24.72 -18.73
C GLY A 97 24.63 24.01 -19.03
N VAL A 98 23.89 23.61 -17.99
CA VAL A 98 22.52 23.07 -18.14
C VAL A 98 21.49 24.16 -17.80
N ASN A 99 20.63 24.49 -18.76
CA ASN A 99 19.52 25.42 -18.54
C ASN A 99 18.26 24.65 -18.12
N LEU A 100 17.70 25.01 -16.97
CA LEU A 100 16.41 24.50 -16.52
C LEU A 100 15.29 25.34 -17.14
N GLY A 101 14.33 24.66 -17.77
CA GLY A 101 13.07 25.26 -18.19
C GLY A 101 12.11 25.46 -17.00
N PRO A 102 10.88 25.94 -17.23
CA PRO A 102 9.87 26.01 -16.19
C PRO A 102 9.60 24.62 -15.62
N VAL A 103 9.78 24.48 -14.31
CA VAL A 103 9.54 23.23 -13.57
C VAL A 103 8.12 23.26 -13.03
N GLN A 104 7.37 22.19 -13.30
CA GLN A 104 6.04 21.97 -12.74
C GLN A 104 6.09 20.74 -11.84
N ILE A 105 5.53 20.86 -10.65
CA ILE A 105 5.46 19.78 -9.67
C ILE A 105 4.00 19.39 -9.53
N GLU A 106 3.70 18.11 -9.77
CA GLU A 106 2.37 17.54 -9.57
C GLU A 106 2.45 16.40 -8.55
N THR A 107 1.65 16.47 -7.50
CA THR A 107 1.52 15.39 -6.52
C THR A 107 0.48 14.40 -6.98
N LEU A 108 0.92 13.20 -7.36
CA LEU A 108 0.02 12.11 -7.71
C LEU A 108 -0.41 11.34 -6.45
N PRO A 109 -1.70 11.00 -6.32
CA PRO A 109 -2.20 10.19 -5.22
C PRO A 109 -1.69 8.76 -5.31
N ARG A 110 -1.47 8.12 -4.15
CA ARG A 110 -0.78 6.82 -4.02
C ARG A 110 -1.52 5.69 -4.76
N GLU A 111 -2.83 5.80 -4.86
CA GLU A 111 -3.72 4.81 -5.48
C GLU A 111 -3.51 4.71 -6.99
N ARG A 112 -2.96 5.75 -7.65
CA ARG A 112 -2.63 5.72 -9.08
C ARG A 112 -1.33 4.98 -9.39
N VAL A 113 -0.52 4.69 -8.36
CA VAL A 113 0.81 4.08 -8.52
C VAL A 113 0.81 2.71 -7.83
N PRO A 114 0.50 1.62 -8.55
CA PRO A 114 0.28 0.30 -7.94
C PRO A 114 1.53 -0.27 -7.26
N GLU A 115 2.72 0.12 -7.71
CA GLU A 115 4.00 -0.23 -7.08
C GLU A 115 4.18 0.35 -5.67
N CYS A 116 3.45 1.40 -5.31
CA CYS A 116 3.49 2.02 -3.99
C CYS A 116 2.29 1.66 -3.09
N ALA A 117 1.32 0.91 -3.61
CA ALA A 117 0.10 0.55 -2.90
C ALA A 117 0.29 -0.58 -1.88
N THR A 118 1.39 -1.35 -1.98
CA THR A 118 1.68 -2.48 -1.10
C THR A 118 2.68 -2.07 -0.02
N SER A 119 2.31 -1.12 0.84
CA SER A 119 3.15 -0.75 1.98
C SER A 119 2.84 -1.65 3.18
N PRO A 120 3.84 -2.10 3.96
CA PRO A 120 3.60 -2.85 5.19
C PRO A 120 2.74 -2.09 6.21
N VAL A 121 2.70 -0.75 6.12
CA VAL A 121 1.83 0.10 6.93
C VAL A 121 0.35 -0.11 6.60
N ASP A 122 0.01 -0.36 5.33
CA ASP A 122 -1.38 -0.57 4.90
C ASP A 122 -1.92 -1.92 5.40
N GLU A 123 -1.05 -2.94 5.49
CA GLU A 123 -1.40 -4.21 6.11
C GLU A 123 -1.63 -4.07 7.62
N GLN A 124 -0.76 -3.31 8.30
CA GLN A 124 -0.94 -3.00 9.71
C GLN A 124 -2.23 -2.21 9.95
N LEU A 125 -2.54 -1.22 9.10
CA LEU A 125 -3.76 -0.45 9.18
C LEU A 125 -4.99 -1.35 9.07
N ARG A 126 -5.08 -2.20 8.03
CA ARG A 126 -6.20 -3.14 7.89
C ARG A 126 -6.33 -4.11 9.07
N LYS A 127 -5.21 -4.57 9.61
CA LYS A 127 -5.20 -5.43 10.80
C LYS A 127 -5.76 -4.69 12.02
N LEU A 128 -5.33 -3.46 12.25
CA LEU A 128 -5.78 -2.64 13.37
C LEU A 128 -7.26 -2.26 13.23
N GLU A 129 -7.71 -1.95 12.02
CA GLU A 129 -9.14 -1.71 11.73
C GLU A 129 -9.97 -2.96 11.98
N GLY A 130 -9.52 -4.13 11.55
CA GLY A 130 -10.19 -5.39 11.86
C GLY A 130 -10.26 -5.67 13.36
N GLN A 131 -9.20 -5.37 14.11
CA GLN A 131 -9.21 -5.48 15.57
C GLN A 131 -10.23 -4.53 16.20
N ARG A 132 -10.26 -3.26 15.76
CA ARG A 132 -11.26 -2.28 16.20
C ARG A 132 -12.67 -2.80 15.97
N ASP A 133 -12.95 -3.38 14.80
CA ASP A 133 -14.29 -3.84 14.45
C ASP A 133 -14.72 -5.04 15.31
N VAL A 134 -13.80 -5.96 15.63
CA VAL A 134 -14.07 -7.05 16.59
C VAL A 134 -14.37 -6.48 17.98
N LEU A 135 -13.55 -5.57 18.48
CA LEU A 135 -13.76 -4.96 19.80
C LEU A 135 -15.08 -4.16 19.84
N ALA A 136 -15.45 -3.49 18.74
CA ALA A 136 -16.70 -2.76 18.65
C ALA A 136 -17.92 -3.72 18.70
N ALA A 137 -17.83 -4.88 18.06
CA ALA A 137 -18.88 -5.90 18.14
C ALA A 137 -19.02 -6.48 19.56
N GLU A 138 -17.91 -6.74 20.25
CA GLU A 138 -17.91 -7.19 21.64
C GLU A 138 -18.53 -6.14 22.58
N ALA A 139 -18.15 -4.87 22.40
CA ALA A 139 -18.73 -3.77 23.17
C ALA A 139 -20.25 -3.64 22.94
N GLY A 140 -20.71 -3.75 21.69
CA GLY A 140 -22.13 -3.71 21.36
C GLY A 140 -22.92 -4.89 21.95
N ALA A 141 -22.35 -6.09 21.96
CA ALA A 141 -22.97 -7.25 22.59
C ALA A 141 -23.12 -7.08 24.12
N LEU A 142 -22.06 -6.57 24.77
CA LEU A 142 -22.09 -6.27 26.21
C LEU A 142 -23.11 -5.18 26.53
N ASP A 143 -23.15 -4.09 25.77
CA ASP A 143 -24.13 -3.01 25.98
C ASP A 143 -25.58 -3.50 25.83
N THR A 144 -25.84 -4.35 24.83
CA THR A 144 -27.15 -4.97 24.64
C THR A 144 -27.55 -5.82 25.85
N SER A 145 -26.63 -6.67 26.33
CA SER A 145 -26.87 -7.50 27.52
C SER A 145 -27.12 -6.64 28.77
N HIS A 146 -26.36 -5.56 28.93
CA HIS A 146 -26.49 -4.63 30.04
C HIS A 146 -27.82 -3.86 29.98
N GLY A 147 -28.22 -3.39 28.80
CA GLY A 147 -29.51 -2.74 28.56
C GLY A 147 -30.68 -3.66 28.91
N TYR A 148 -30.62 -4.94 28.52
CA TYR A 148 -31.63 -5.93 28.89
C TYR A 148 -31.72 -6.14 30.40
N LEU A 149 -30.58 -6.30 31.09
CA LEU A 149 -30.55 -6.43 32.55
C LEU A 149 -31.11 -5.19 33.25
N LYS A 150 -30.81 -3.99 32.73
CA LYS A 150 -31.36 -2.73 33.23
C LYS A 150 -32.88 -2.64 33.02
N ALA A 151 -33.39 -3.06 31.87
CA ALA A 151 -34.83 -3.12 31.59
C ALA A 151 -35.56 -4.12 32.51
N LEU A 152 -34.91 -5.25 32.84
CA LEU A 152 -35.43 -6.20 33.83
C LEU A 152 -35.43 -5.64 35.25
N GLY A 153 -34.38 -4.90 35.65
CA GLY A 153 -34.26 -4.28 36.96
C GLY A 153 -35.19 -3.09 37.18
N SER A 154 -35.51 -2.34 36.12
CA SER A 154 -36.45 -1.21 36.14
C SER A 154 -37.92 -1.62 35.97
N GLY A 155 -38.20 -2.91 35.68
CA GLY A 155 -39.56 -3.44 35.50
C GLY A 155 -40.14 -3.22 34.09
N GLU A 156 -39.45 -2.50 33.22
CA GLU A 156 -39.88 -2.16 31.85
C GLU A 156 -39.96 -3.40 30.94
N ALA A 157 -39.05 -4.36 31.10
CA ALA A 157 -39.09 -5.61 30.34
C ALA A 157 -40.31 -6.51 30.65
N ARG A 158 -40.99 -6.29 31.79
CA ARG A 158 -42.24 -6.99 32.16
C ARG A 158 -43.50 -6.27 31.65
N SER A 159 -43.38 -5.02 31.18
CA SER A 159 -44.50 -4.25 30.64
C SER A 159 -44.67 -4.44 29.12
N THR A 160 -43.66 -4.97 28.41
CA THR A 160 -43.78 -5.37 27.00
C THR A 160 -44.85 -6.47 26.83
N PRO A 161 -45.94 -6.23 26.11
CA PRO A 161 -47.01 -7.22 25.96
C PRO A 161 -46.50 -8.46 25.23
N ALA A 162 -46.86 -9.65 25.71
CA ALA A 162 -46.42 -10.94 25.18
C ALA A 162 -46.63 -11.11 23.65
N ASN A 163 -47.63 -10.42 23.09
CA ASN A 163 -47.90 -10.41 21.65
C ASN A 163 -46.82 -9.70 20.81
N GLY A 164 -46.08 -8.74 21.39
CA GLY A 164 -45.00 -8.03 20.71
C GLY A 164 -43.77 -8.91 20.49
N ILE A 165 -43.48 -9.82 21.42
CA ILE A 165 -42.36 -10.76 21.31
C ILE A 165 -42.64 -11.82 20.24
N ALA A 166 -43.87 -12.35 20.18
CA ALA A 166 -44.28 -13.28 19.13
C ALA A 166 -44.24 -12.63 17.73
N ALA A 167 -44.76 -11.40 17.60
CA ALA A 167 -44.72 -10.66 16.34
C ALA A 167 -43.28 -10.35 15.87
N THR A 168 -42.39 -10.02 16.81
CA THR A 168 -40.96 -9.79 16.51
C THR A 168 -40.25 -11.09 16.12
N ALA A 169 -40.60 -12.22 16.76
CA ALA A 169 -40.07 -13.53 16.40
C ALA A 169 -40.51 -13.97 14.98
N ASP A 170 -41.77 -13.70 14.62
CA ASP A 170 -42.28 -13.96 13.27
C ASP A 170 -41.63 -13.07 12.22
N SER A 171 -41.34 -11.79 12.52
CA SER A 171 -40.62 -10.92 11.57
C SER A 171 -39.18 -11.39 11.33
N ILE A 172 -38.47 -11.84 12.37
CA ILE A 172 -37.11 -12.40 12.23
C ILE A 172 -37.15 -13.68 11.38
N ARG A 173 -38.16 -14.53 11.58
CA ARG A 173 -38.35 -15.76 10.82
C ARG A 173 -38.65 -15.49 9.34
N LYS A 174 -39.39 -14.42 9.04
CA LYS A 174 -39.69 -13.98 7.67
C LYS A 174 -38.45 -13.43 6.96
N THR A 175 -37.68 -12.56 7.61
CA THR A 175 -36.45 -11.97 7.05
C THR A 175 -35.31 -12.97 6.83
N ALA A 176 -35.36 -14.14 7.45
CA ALA A 176 -34.40 -15.22 7.24
C ALA A 176 -34.77 -16.14 6.05
N GLN A 177 -35.98 -16.02 5.50
CA GLN A 177 -36.46 -16.80 4.35
C GLN A 177 -36.36 -16.06 3.01
N ASP A 178 -36.25 -14.73 3.05
CA ASP A 178 -35.96 -13.86 1.91
C ASP A 178 -34.44 -13.70 1.73
#